data_AF-A0A9D6SLV8-F1
#
_entry.id   AF-A0A9D6SLV8-F1
#
_cell.length_a   1.000
_cell.length_b   1.000
_cell.length_c   1.000
_cell.angle_alpha   90.00
_cell.angle_beta   90.00
_cell.angle_gamma   90.00
#
_symmetry.space_group_name_H-M   'P 1'
#
loop_
_entity.id
_entity.type
_entity.pdbx_description
1 polymer ?
#
loop_
_entity_poly.entity_id
_entity_poly.type
_entity_poly.pdbx_seq_one_letter_code
_entity_poly.pdbx_strand_id
1 'polypeptide(L)'
;VLGHNGNLTNTDQLKSELFRQDLRHGNTNSDSEVLLNVLAHELQECAANYKLDPATIFAAVSGVHRRCRGAYAVVAMVAGYGLLAFRDPYGIRPLVFGKLETEHGTEYLVASESVALDALGYELVRDVAPGEAIFIDEDGHFYARQCALNPTLNPCIFEYVYLARPDSVIDGISVYETRLRMGESLADKIRRNHADLDIDVVIPIPDSSRPSAMQLAKRLDLAYREGFIKNRYIGRTFIMPGQAIRRRSVRQKLNAIGMEFKGKNVLLVDDSIVRGTTSREIVQMAREAGARKVFFASAAPPVRFPNVYGIDMPTREELIATGRSDDEIAREIGADQLIYQELEALIEDVQSVNPRVTSFETSCFSGIYVTGDVTQEYLDGVEAQRRDGNKQAELAATQLDLNLEVVD
;
A
#
# COMPACT_ATOMS: atom_id res chain seq x y z
N VAL A 1 -3.05 -0.18 24.72
CA VAL A 1 -3.70 0.15 23.42
C VAL A 1 -2.69 -0.09 22.32
N LEU A 2 -3.11 -0.47 21.11
CA LEU A 2 -2.22 -0.79 20.01
C LEU A 2 -2.77 -0.26 18.67
N GLY A 3 -1.91 0.39 17.90
CA GLY A 3 -2.11 0.73 16.49
C GLY A 3 -1.24 -0.17 15.62
N HIS A 4 -1.81 -0.66 14.52
CA HIS A 4 -1.19 -1.64 13.64
C HIS A 4 -1.46 -1.26 12.18
N ASN A 5 -0.40 -1.20 11.38
CA ASN A 5 -0.48 -1.18 9.93
C ASN A 5 0.15 -2.47 9.41
N GLY A 6 -0.63 -3.30 8.70
CA GLY A 6 -0.18 -4.61 8.25
C GLY A 6 -1.31 -5.62 8.11
N ASN A 7 -0.94 -6.88 7.94
CA ASN A 7 -1.86 -8.00 8.01
C ASN A 7 -1.16 -9.28 8.49
N LEU A 8 -1.80 -10.02 9.41
CA LEU A 8 -1.32 -11.33 9.85
C LEU A 8 -1.85 -12.47 8.95
N THR A 9 -0.92 -13.25 8.38
CA THR A 9 -1.24 -14.39 7.50
C THR A 9 -1.76 -15.60 8.28
N ASN A 10 -1.40 -15.74 9.56
CA ASN A 10 -1.84 -16.84 10.41
C ASN A 10 -2.89 -16.44 11.46
N THR A 11 -3.73 -15.44 11.15
CA THR A 11 -4.77 -14.91 12.07
C THR A 11 -5.67 -16.00 12.66
N ASP A 12 -6.19 -16.92 11.85
CA ASP A 12 -7.13 -17.95 12.31
C ASP A 12 -6.48 -19.00 13.23
N GLN A 13 -5.20 -19.31 12.97
CA GLN A 13 -4.39 -20.13 13.87
C GLN A 13 -4.23 -19.43 15.22
N LEU A 14 -3.82 -18.16 15.22
CA LEU A 14 -3.61 -17.38 16.44
C LEU A 14 -4.89 -17.19 17.25
N LYS A 15 -6.04 -16.95 16.60
CA LYS A 15 -7.34 -16.92 17.29
C LYS A 15 -7.63 -18.22 18.04
N SER A 16 -7.32 -19.36 17.42
CA SER A 16 -7.51 -20.67 18.02
C SER A 16 -6.57 -20.91 19.20
N GLU A 17 -5.30 -20.51 19.09
CA GLU A 17 -4.32 -20.56 20.18
C GLU A 17 -4.72 -19.65 21.34
N LEU A 18 -5.07 -18.40 21.05
CA LEU A 18 -5.52 -17.43 22.05
C LEU A 18 -6.72 -17.94 22.86
N PHE A 19 -7.69 -18.55 22.20
CA PHE A 19 -8.88 -19.08 22.86
C PHE A 19 -8.58 -20.33 23.71
N ARG A 20 -7.79 -21.28 23.17
CA ARG A 20 -7.59 -22.60 23.81
C ARG A 20 -6.45 -22.64 24.81
N GLN A 21 -5.37 -21.91 24.55
CA GLN A 21 -4.13 -21.95 25.33
C GLN A 21 -4.04 -20.71 26.22
N ASP A 22 -4.25 -19.52 25.65
CA ASP A 22 -4.02 -18.25 26.36
C ASP A 22 -5.28 -17.77 27.12
N LEU A 23 -6.40 -18.48 26.95
CA LEU A 23 -7.71 -18.22 27.54
C LEU A 23 -8.22 -16.78 27.29
N ARG A 24 -7.88 -16.22 26.13
CA ARG A 24 -8.26 -14.88 25.66
C ARG A 24 -9.29 -14.98 24.54
N HIS A 25 -10.31 -14.13 24.63
CA HIS A 25 -11.38 -14.05 23.63
C HIS A 25 -11.21 -12.75 22.82
N GLY A 26 -11.33 -12.85 21.50
CA GLY A 26 -11.45 -11.69 20.62
C GLY A 26 -12.93 -11.34 20.38
N ASN A 27 -13.22 -10.05 20.27
CA ASN A 27 -14.57 -9.52 20.03
C ASN A 27 -14.78 -9.05 18.59
N THR A 28 -13.72 -8.98 17.79
CA THR A 28 -13.74 -8.51 16.41
C THR A 28 -13.10 -9.53 15.48
N ASN A 29 -13.27 -9.32 14.17
CA ASN A 29 -12.57 -10.09 13.16
C ASN A 29 -11.21 -9.47 12.78
N SER A 30 -10.80 -8.36 13.40
CA SER A 30 -9.53 -7.70 13.09
C SER A 30 -8.34 -8.50 13.62
N ASP A 31 -7.38 -8.73 12.75
CA ASP A 31 -6.07 -9.27 13.09
C ASP A 31 -5.28 -8.35 14.04
N SER A 32 -5.53 -7.04 14.04
CA SER A 32 -4.98 -6.10 15.03
C SER A 32 -5.35 -6.47 16.47
N GLU A 33 -6.59 -6.94 16.71
CA GLU A 33 -7.01 -7.40 18.04
C GLU A 33 -6.30 -8.71 18.43
N VAL A 34 -6.09 -9.59 17.45
CA VAL A 34 -5.32 -10.82 17.64
C VAL A 34 -3.88 -10.48 18.01
N LEU A 35 -3.22 -9.60 17.26
CA LEU A 35 -1.86 -9.14 17.53
C LEU A 35 -1.74 -8.49 18.92
N LEU A 36 -2.70 -7.63 19.29
CA LEU A 36 -2.79 -7.05 20.63
C LEU A 36 -2.86 -8.11 21.73
N ASN A 37 -3.67 -9.14 21.53
CA ASN A 37 -3.83 -10.20 22.53
C ASN A 37 -2.61 -11.12 22.62
N VAL A 38 -1.93 -11.40 21.50
CA VAL A 38 -0.64 -12.11 21.51
C VAL A 38 0.38 -11.30 22.28
N LEU A 39 0.56 -10.00 21.98
CA LEU A 39 1.48 -9.14 22.73
C LEU A 39 1.14 -9.10 24.23
N ALA A 40 -0.13 -8.95 24.57
CA ALA A 40 -0.57 -8.90 25.97
C ALA A 40 -0.32 -10.22 26.71
N HIS A 41 -0.47 -11.37 26.04
CA HIS A 41 -0.13 -12.66 26.60
C HIS A 41 1.38 -12.81 26.81
N GLU A 42 2.20 -12.50 25.79
CA GLU A 42 3.66 -12.58 25.91
C GLU A 42 4.22 -11.66 27.00
N LEU A 43 3.63 -10.46 27.17
CA LEU A 43 3.98 -9.55 28.26
C LEU A 43 3.66 -10.15 29.63
N GLN A 44 2.52 -10.83 29.76
CA GLN A 44 2.10 -11.49 30.99
C GLN A 44 3.04 -12.66 31.34
N GLU A 45 3.40 -13.49 30.37
CA GLU A 45 4.29 -14.64 30.57
C GLU A 45 5.73 -14.21 30.94
N CYS A 46 6.22 -13.12 30.33
CA CYS A 46 7.57 -12.63 30.60
C CYS A 46 7.67 -11.77 31.89
N ALA A 47 6.54 -11.33 32.46
CA ALA A 47 6.53 -10.48 33.65
C ALA A 47 6.96 -11.25 34.91
N ALA A 48 7.88 -10.67 35.67
CA ALA A 48 8.22 -11.15 37.00
C ALA A 48 7.50 -10.30 38.06
N ASN A 49 6.75 -10.94 38.96
CA ASN A 49 6.00 -10.26 40.03
C ASN A 49 5.06 -9.14 39.52
N TYR A 50 4.44 -9.33 38.35
CA TYR A 50 3.56 -8.34 37.70
C TYR A 50 4.24 -7.01 37.36
N LYS A 51 5.58 -7.00 37.25
CA LYS A 51 6.36 -5.86 36.80
C LYS A 51 7.00 -6.14 35.45
N LEU A 52 7.05 -5.11 34.63
CA LEU A 52 7.77 -5.10 33.37
C LEU A 52 9.03 -4.24 33.52
N ASP A 53 10.12 -4.69 32.92
CA ASP A 53 11.27 -3.86 32.62
C ASP A 53 11.54 -3.90 31.09
N PRO A 54 12.43 -3.07 30.53
CA PRO A 54 12.73 -3.11 29.11
C PRO A 54 13.16 -4.50 28.62
N ALA A 55 13.87 -5.28 29.44
CA ALA A 55 14.33 -6.62 29.10
C ALA A 55 13.16 -7.63 28.99
N THR A 56 12.14 -7.50 29.84
CA THR A 56 10.88 -8.25 29.73
C THR A 56 10.05 -7.80 28.53
N ILE A 57 9.91 -6.49 28.30
CA ILE A 57 9.09 -5.95 27.20
C ILE A 57 9.60 -6.46 25.86
N PHE A 58 10.89 -6.32 25.56
CA PHE A 58 11.34 -6.84 24.26
C PHE A 58 11.48 -8.37 24.19
N ALA A 59 11.51 -9.09 25.32
CA ALA A 59 11.38 -10.55 25.31
C ALA A 59 9.96 -10.96 24.87
N ALA A 60 8.95 -10.21 25.31
CA ALA A 60 7.59 -10.38 24.84
C ALA A 60 7.46 -10.11 23.33
N VAL A 61 8.11 -9.06 22.81
CA VAL A 61 8.14 -8.79 21.36
C VAL A 61 8.83 -9.92 20.60
N SER A 62 9.91 -10.51 21.12
CA SER A 62 10.48 -11.74 20.54
C SER A 62 9.47 -12.91 20.52
N GLY A 63 8.61 -13.01 21.52
CA GLY A 63 7.47 -13.94 21.53
C GLY A 63 6.47 -13.67 20.40
N VAL A 64 6.09 -12.41 20.23
CA VAL A 64 5.23 -11.97 19.10
C VAL A 64 5.86 -12.38 17.77
N HIS A 65 7.15 -12.10 17.54
CA HIS A 65 7.81 -12.47 16.28
C HIS A 65 7.90 -13.98 16.03
N ARG A 66 7.88 -14.82 17.08
CA ARG A 66 7.83 -16.29 16.92
C ARG A 66 6.45 -16.79 16.51
N ARG A 67 5.38 -16.14 17.00
CA ARG A 67 4.00 -16.59 16.82
C ARG A 67 3.33 -15.95 15.60
N CYS A 68 3.48 -14.64 15.45
CA CYS A 68 2.85 -13.86 14.39
C CYS A 68 3.61 -13.98 13.08
N ARG A 69 2.89 -14.35 12.02
CA ARG A 69 3.38 -14.36 10.64
C ARG A 69 2.60 -13.35 9.81
N GLY A 70 3.27 -12.72 8.85
CA GLY A 70 2.72 -11.65 8.03
C GLY A 70 3.61 -10.42 8.08
N ALA A 71 2.99 -9.26 7.90
CA ALA A 71 3.65 -7.97 7.91
C ALA A 71 2.97 -7.04 8.90
N TYR A 72 3.74 -6.26 9.65
CA TYR A 72 3.20 -5.40 10.70
C TYR A 72 4.20 -4.32 11.10
N ALA A 73 3.72 -3.09 11.15
CA ALA A 73 4.33 -1.96 11.84
C ALA A 73 3.39 -1.59 13.00
N VAL A 74 3.92 -1.64 14.22
CA VAL A 74 3.12 -1.56 15.44
C VAL A 74 3.60 -0.43 16.33
N VAL A 75 2.64 0.30 16.89
CA VAL A 75 2.83 1.20 18.04
C VAL A 75 1.86 0.80 19.14
N ALA A 76 2.32 0.72 20.38
CA ALA A 76 1.53 0.32 21.53
C ALA A 76 1.87 1.18 22.74
N MET A 77 0.85 1.47 23.55
CA MET A 77 1.02 2.08 24.87
C MET A 77 0.74 1.04 25.94
N VAL A 78 1.71 0.86 26.84
CA VAL A 78 1.62 0.02 28.03
C VAL A 78 1.48 0.94 29.23
N ALA A 79 0.32 0.90 29.90
CA ALA A 79 -0.02 1.85 30.96
C ALA A 79 0.92 1.74 32.17
N GLY A 80 1.47 2.86 32.64
CA GLY A 80 2.44 2.91 33.74
C GLY A 80 3.84 2.44 33.35
N TYR A 81 4.14 2.34 32.04
CA TYR A 81 5.44 1.90 31.53
C TYR A 81 5.93 2.76 30.37
N GLY A 82 5.15 2.95 29.31
CA GLY A 82 5.54 3.80 28.19
C GLY A 82 5.06 3.36 26.81
N LEU A 83 5.72 3.89 25.78
CA LEU A 83 5.46 3.66 24.36
C LEU A 83 6.38 2.55 23.83
N LEU A 84 5.80 1.53 23.24
CA LEU A 84 6.49 0.45 22.54
C LEU A 84 6.18 0.57 21.04
N ALA A 85 7.18 0.42 20.18
CA ALA A 85 6.95 0.22 18.75
C ALA A 85 7.86 -0.87 18.20
N PHE A 86 7.38 -1.63 17.22
CA PHE A 86 8.16 -2.70 16.61
C PHE A 86 7.71 -2.99 15.18
N ARG A 87 8.62 -3.55 14.39
CA ARG A 87 8.44 -3.85 12.97
C ARG A 87 8.59 -5.34 12.71
N ASP A 88 7.87 -5.87 11.74
CA ASP A 88 7.93 -7.28 11.38
C ASP A 88 9.37 -7.73 10.99
N PRO A 89 9.72 -9.02 11.15
CA PRO A 89 11.06 -9.53 10.87
C PRO A 89 11.54 -9.36 9.42
N TYR A 90 10.63 -9.06 8.49
CA TYR A 90 10.91 -8.87 7.08
C TYR A 90 10.95 -7.39 6.66
N GLY A 91 10.67 -6.46 7.58
CA GLY A 91 10.66 -5.02 7.31
C GLY A 91 9.64 -4.60 6.26
N ILE A 92 8.52 -5.31 6.11
CA ILE A 92 7.61 -5.12 4.98
C ILE A 92 6.81 -3.82 5.09
N ARG A 93 6.30 -3.49 6.28
CA ARG A 93 5.53 -2.24 6.53
C ARG A 93 6.45 -1.13 7.01
N PRO A 94 6.29 0.12 6.53
CA PRO A 94 7.18 1.21 6.90
C PRO A 94 6.94 1.66 8.35
N LEU A 95 8.02 1.96 9.07
CA LEU A 95 7.99 2.48 10.44
C LEU A 95 9.26 3.27 10.71
N VAL A 96 9.11 4.56 11.01
CA VAL A 96 10.19 5.49 11.34
C VAL A 96 9.99 6.08 12.72
N PHE A 97 11.08 6.55 13.32
CA PHE A 97 10.99 7.39 14.50
C PHE A 97 11.87 8.63 14.38
N GLY A 98 11.40 9.70 15.01
CA GLY A 98 12.08 10.96 15.13
C GLY A 98 12.16 11.42 16.57
N LYS A 99 12.96 12.45 16.81
CA LYS A 99 13.10 13.08 18.11
C LYS A 99 13.00 14.60 18.03
N LEU A 100 12.61 15.22 19.12
CA LEU A 100 12.55 16.66 19.28
C LEU A 100 13.16 17.04 20.62
N GLU A 101 14.17 17.91 20.63
CA GLU A 101 14.73 18.44 21.87
C GLU A 101 13.84 19.57 22.41
N THR A 102 13.34 19.44 23.63
CA THR A 102 12.49 20.43 24.29
C THR A 102 13.09 20.89 25.62
N GLU A 103 12.50 21.91 26.25
CA GLU A 103 12.88 22.34 27.61
C GLU A 103 12.62 21.26 28.67
N HIS A 104 11.73 20.29 28.39
CA HIS A 104 11.38 19.20 29.29
C HIS A 104 12.16 17.91 29.02
N GLY A 105 13.04 17.91 28.02
CA GLY A 105 13.82 16.73 27.59
C GLY A 105 13.55 16.36 26.14
N THR A 106 14.12 15.23 25.72
CA THR A 106 13.94 14.69 24.37
C THR A 106 12.58 14.01 24.25
N GLU A 107 11.74 14.49 23.35
CA GLU A 107 10.50 13.81 22.96
C GLU A 107 10.73 12.91 21.75
N TYR A 108 9.95 11.83 21.64
CA TYR A 108 10.03 10.88 20.53
C TYR A 108 8.69 10.73 19.85
N LEU A 109 8.72 10.56 18.53
CA LEU A 109 7.54 10.29 17.71
C LEU A 109 7.83 9.11 16.80
N VAL A 110 6.85 8.21 16.69
CA VAL A 110 6.90 7.04 15.80
C VAL A 110 5.76 7.15 14.80
N ALA A 111 6.04 6.93 13.52
CA ALA A 111 5.05 7.04 12.46
C ALA A 111 5.33 6.05 11.32
N SER A 112 4.32 5.74 10.51
CA SER A 112 4.52 4.95 9.29
C SER A 112 5.38 5.67 8.25
N GLU A 113 5.29 7.00 8.17
CA GLU A 113 5.98 7.81 7.16
C GLU A 113 6.67 9.02 7.79
N SER A 114 7.85 9.39 7.27
CA SER A 114 8.68 10.49 7.79
C SER A 114 7.98 11.84 7.76
N VAL A 115 7.06 12.05 6.83
CA VAL A 115 6.32 13.32 6.68
C VAL A 115 5.49 13.69 7.92
N ALA A 116 5.11 12.71 8.75
CA ALA A 116 4.47 12.99 10.04
C ALA A 116 5.44 13.62 11.05
N LEU A 117 6.72 13.23 11.01
CA LEU A 117 7.78 13.82 11.83
C LEU A 117 8.04 15.26 11.36
N ASP A 118 8.21 15.46 10.05
CA ASP A 118 8.48 16.77 9.45
C ASP A 118 7.37 17.77 9.75
N ALA A 119 6.11 17.36 9.63
CA ALA A 119 4.95 18.21 9.89
C ALA A 119 4.85 18.69 11.34
N LEU A 120 5.46 17.95 12.28
CA LEU A 120 5.46 18.24 13.71
C LEU A 120 6.81 18.78 14.20
N GLY A 121 7.79 18.95 13.31
CA GLY A 121 9.12 19.49 13.63
C GLY A 121 10.08 18.50 14.29
N TYR A 122 9.78 17.20 14.28
CA TYR A 122 10.69 16.16 14.79
C TYR A 122 11.80 15.90 13.77
N GLU A 123 13.04 15.79 14.24
CA GLU A 123 14.17 15.33 13.44
C GLU A 123 14.05 13.82 13.21
N LEU A 124 14.03 13.39 11.95
CA LEU A 124 14.08 11.97 11.59
C LEU A 124 15.40 11.35 12.10
N VAL A 125 15.31 10.33 12.96
CA VAL A 125 16.49 9.61 13.46
C VAL A 125 16.86 8.48 12.50
N ARG A 126 15.92 7.54 12.27
CA ARG A 126 16.02 6.43 11.30
C ARG A 126 14.71 5.63 11.24
N ASP A 127 14.63 4.73 10.28
CA ASP A 127 13.68 3.63 10.27
C ASP A 127 13.90 2.67 11.45
N VAL A 128 12.81 2.10 11.97
CA VAL A 128 12.85 0.93 12.85
C VAL A 128 13.28 -0.26 11.98
N ALA A 129 14.34 -0.96 12.39
CA ALA A 129 14.91 -2.05 11.62
C ALA A 129 13.97 -3.28 11.61
N PRO A 130 14.09 -4.19 10.62
CA PRO A 130 13.32 -5.42 10.61
C PRO A 130 13.50 -6.23 11.90
N GLY A 131 12.39 -6.61 12.54
CA GLY A 131 12.37 -7.33 13.81
C GLY A 131 12.84 -6.54 15.04
N GLU A 132 13.16 -5.25 14.87
CA GLU A 132 13.53 -4.39 15.99
C GLU A 132 12.30 -3.92 16.76
N ALA A 133 12.49 -3.78 18.08
CA ALA A 133 11.58 -3.09 18.96
C ALA A 133 12.28 -1.87 19.59
N ILE A 134 11.56 -0.76 19.67
CA ILE A 134 11.93 0.45 20.41
C ILE A 134 10.95 0.64 21.57
N PHE A 135 11.45 1.09 22.71
CA PHE A 135 10.65 1.37 23.90
C PHE A 135 11.09 2.72 24.48
N ILE A 136 10.13 3.59 24.74
CA ILE A 136 10.33 4.90 25.38
C ILE A 136 9.54 4.86 26.68
N ASP A 137 10.23 4.94 27.81
CA ASP A 137 9.57 4.90 29.12
C ASP A 137 8.88 6.23 29.48
N GLU A 138 8.15 6.26 30.59
CA GLU A 138 7.45 7.47 31.07
C GLU A 138 8.39 8.62 31.47
N ASP A 139 9.67 8.32 31.71
CA ASP A 139 10.71 9.31 32.01
C ASP A 139 11.41 9.84 30.74
N GLY A 140 11.07 9.30 29.56
CA GLY A 140 11.63 9.70 28.27
C GLY A 140 12.94 8.98 27.90
N HIS A 141 13.35 7.93 28.62
CA HIS A 141 14.50 7.13 28.24
C HIS A 141 14.19 6.26 27.03
N PHE A 142 15.09 6.28 26.06
CA PHE A 142 14.98 5.49 24.83
C PHE A 142 15.76 4.18 24.94
N TYR A 143 15.09 3.08 24.60
CA TYR A 143 15.65 1.74 24.52
C TYR A 143 15.35 1.14 23.14
N ALA A 144 16.28 0.37 22.59
CA ALA A 144 16.08 -0.38 21.36
C ALA A 144 16.73 -1.76 21.44
N ARG A 145 16.09 -2.79 20.87
CA ARG A 145 16.63 -4.14 20.82
C ARG A 145 16.14 -4.90 19.58
N GLN A 146 17.03 -5.68 18.99
CA GLN A 146 16.66 -6.67 17.98
C GLN A 146 15.93 -7.84 18.65
N CYS A 147 14.72 -8.14 18.18
CA CYS A 147 13.82 -9.12 18.78
C CYS A 147 13.52 -10.32 17.89
N ALA A 148 13.88 -10.27 16.61
CA ALA A 148 13.72 -11.37 15.67
C ALA A 148 15.04 -12.13 15.45
N LEU A 149 14.91 -13.41 15.10
CA LEU A 149 16.02 -14.22 14.60
C LEU A 149 16.11 -14.04 13.08
N ASN A 150 17.32 -13.81 12.56
CA ASN A 150 17.59 -13.65 11.13
C ASN A 150 16.70 -12.61 10.41
N PRO A 151 16.63 -11.36 10.92
CA PRO A 151 15.86 -10.30 10.29
C PRO A 151 16.38 -10.03 8.87
N THR A 152 15.47 -9.78 7.93
CA THR A 152 15.80 -9.40 6.55
C THR A 152 15.00 -8.17 6.16
N LEU A 153 15.58 -7.29 5.33
CA LEU A 153 14.93 -6.06 4.89
C LEU A 153 14.30 -6.26 3.51
N ASN A 154 12.97 -6.30 3.46
CA ASN A 154 12.17 -6.48 2.24
C ASN A 154 11.00 -5.47 2.24
N PRO A 155 11.28 -4.16 2.14
CA PRO A 155 10.23 -3.15 2.16
C PRO A 155 9.22 -3.37 1.04
N CYS A 156 7.97 -3.01 1.30
CA CYS A 156 6.92 -3.13 0.31
C CYS A 156 7.19 -2.21 -0.88
N ILE A 157 7.38 -2.80 -2.05
CA ILE A 157 7.69 -2.03 -3.25
C ILE A 157 6.52 -1.12 -3.66
N PHE A 158 5.29 -1.49 -3.27
CA PHE A 158 4.06 -0.78 -3.64
C PHE A 158 3.90 0.56 -2.89
N GLU A 159 4.60 0.74 -1.76
CA GLU A 159 4.71 2.04 -1.08
C GLU A 159 5.34 3.08 -2.01
N TYR A 160 6.44 2.71 -2.68
CA TYR A 160 7.14 3.59 -3.61
C TYR A 160 6.32 3.87 -4.88
N VAL A 161 5.60 2.85 -5.38
CA VAL A 161 4.76 2.97 -6.58
C VAL A 161 3.64 3.98 -6.37
N TYR A 162 2.86 3.84 -5.29
CA TYR A 162 1.60 4.57 -5.16
C TYR A 162 1.26 5.01 -3.73
N LEU A 163 1.41 4.10 -2.75
CA LEU A 163 0.72 4.25 -1.47
C LEU A 163 1.31 5.36 -0.59
N ALA A 164 2.64 5.40 -0.46
CA ALA A 164 3.32 6.41 0.35
C ALA A 164 3.24 7.80 -0.30
N ARG A 165 3.32 8.83 0.53
CA ARG A 165 3.43 10.19 0.02
C ARG A 165 4.80 10.42 -0.63
N PRO A 166 4.86 11.23 -1.69
CA PRO A 166 6.13 11.49 -2.40
C PRO A 166 7.17 12.19 -1.53
N ASP A 167 6.76 12.98 -0.54
CA ASP A 167 7.64 13.68 0.39
C ASP A 167 8.13 12.81 1.57
N SER A 168 7.82 11.51 1.56
CA SER A 168 8.32 10.55 2.55
C SER A 168 9.65 9.92 2.14
N VAL A 169 10.45 9.56 3.14
CA VAL A 169 11.65 8.71 3.02
C VAL A 169 11.38 7.43 3.81
N ILE A 170 11.51 6.27 3.15
CA ILE A 170 11.27 4.95 3.74
C ILE A 170 12.53 4.12 3.54
N ASP A 171 13.10 3.57 4.61
CA ASP A 171 14.35 2.80 4.59
C ASP A 171 15.49 3.54 3.87
N GLY A 172 15.56 4.86 4.07
CA GLY A 172 16.50 5.76 3.40
C GLY A 172 16.26 5.99 1.90
N ILE A 173 15.12 5.53 1.36
CA ILE A 173 14.73 5.70 -0.04
C ILE A 173 13.69 6.81 -0.16
N SER A 174 14.00 7.87 -0.92
CA SER A 174 13.05 8.92 -1.25
C SER A 174 11.97 8.39 -2.20
N VAL A 175 10.70 8.48 -1.80
CA VAL A 175 9.57 8.05 -2.65
C VAL A 175 9.49 8.90 -3.92
N TYR A 176 9.70 10.21 -3.83
CA TYR A 176 9.71 11.09 -4.99
C TYR A 176 10.82 10.75 -5.99
N GLU A 177 12.06 10.55 -5.52
CA GLU A 177 13.16 10.19 -6.42
C GLU A 177 12.89 8.86 -7.12
N THR A 178 12.42 7.84 -6.41
CA THR A 178 12.04 6.55 -7.00
C THR A 178 10.99 6.71 -8.10
N ARG A 179 9.96 7.54 -7.89
CA ARG A 179 8.95 7.79 -8.93
C ARG A 179 9.52 8.52 -10.15
N LEU A 180 10.55 9.36 -9.98
CA LEU A 180 11.27 9.93 -11.13
C LEU A 180 12.02 8.82 -11.88
N ARG A 181 12.77 7.96 -11.18
CA ARG A 181 13.50 6.82 -11.77
C ARG A 181 12.60 5.91 -12.59
N MET A 182 11.43 5.57 -12.05
CA MET A 182 10.38 4.81 -12.77
C MET A 182 9.99 5.47 -14.10
N GLY A 183 9.97 6.80 -14.18
CA GLY A 183 9.74 7.52 -15.44
C GLY A 183 10.90 7.42 -16.43
N GLU A 184 12.15 7.41 -15.94
CA GLU A 184 13.35 7.26 -16.77
C GLU A 184 13.42 5.88 -17.41
N SER A 185 13.29 4.83 -16.61
CA SER A 185 13.34 3.43 -17.03
C SER A 185 12.16 3.07 -17.95
N LEU A 186 10.96 3.58 -17.67
CA LEU A 186 9.79 3.41 -18.54
C LEU A 186 9.98 4.11 -19.90
N ALA A 187 10.55 5.31 -19.93
CA ALA A 187 10.91 5.97 -21.18
C ALA A 187 11.95 5.18 -21.98
N ASP A 188 12.96 4.65 -21.30
CA ASP A 188 14.00 3.85 -21.94
C ASP A 188 13.43 2.51 -22.46
N LYS A 189 12.43 1.93 -21.80
CA LYS A 189 11.65 0.80 -22.34
C LYS A 189 10.85 1.17 -23.59
N ILE A 190 10.15 2.31 -23.58
CA ILE A 190 9.38 2.80 -24.73
C ILE A 190 10.31 2.99 -25.94
N ARG A 191 11.48 3.60 -25.76
CA ARG A 191 12.47 3.76 -26.83
C ARG A 191 12.99 2.44 -27.40
N ARG A 192 13.17 1.43 -26.55
CA ARG A 192 13.69 0.12 -26.98
C ARG A 192 12.63 -0.68 -27.75
N ASN A 193 11.39 -0.70 -27.25
CA ASN A 193 10.39 -1.68 -27.67
C ASN A 193 9.24 -1.08 -28.49
N HIS A 194 9.09 0.25 -28.47
CA HIS A 194 7.93 0.98 -29.00
C HIS A 194 8.34 2.30 -29.69
N ALA A 195 9.52 2.32 -30.31
CA ALA A 195 10.06 3.50 -31.00
C ALA A 195 9.23 3.96 -32.21
N ASP A 196 8.37 3.07 -32.72
CA ASP A 196 7.46 3.31 -33.83
C ASP A 196 6.17 4.03 -33.41
N LEU A 197 5.93 4.19 -32.10
CA LEU A 197 4.77 4.93 -31.61
C LEU A 197 4.94 6.43 -31.86
N ASP A 198 4.05 6.98 -32.67
CA ASP A 198 3.91 8.41 -32.91
C ASP A 198 3.17 9.07 -31.74
N ILE A 199 3.90 9.58 -30.74
CA ILE A 199 3.36 10.18 -29.52
C ILE A 199 3.51 11.70 -29.57
N ASP A 200 2.40 12.44 -29.51
CA ASP A 200 2.40 13.90 -29.55
C ASP A 200 2.61 14.53 -28.15
N VAL A 201 2.09 13.89 -27.10
CA VAL A 201 2.06 14.45 -25.75
C VAL A 201 1.94 13.36 -24.68
N VAL A 202 2.63 13.57 -23.56
CA VAL A 202 2.51 12.76 -22.35
C VAL A 202 1.57 13.46 -21.35
N ILE A 203 0.59 12.72 -20.86
CA ILE A 203 -0.43 13.20 -19.93
C ILE A 203 -0.49 12.27 -18.70
N PRO A 204 -0.21 12.77 -17.48
CA PRO A 204 -0.37 11.98 -16.27
C PRO A 204 -1.85 11.79 -15.91
N ILE A 205 -2.13 10.69 -15.22
CA ILE A 205 -3.36 10.49 -14.47
C ILE A 205 -3.08 10.94 -13.02
N PRO A 206 -3.66 12.07 -12.56
CA PRO A 206 -3.26 12.67 -11.30
C PRO A 206 -3.74 11.87 -10.07
N ASP A 207 -3.00 11.89 -8.95
CA ASP A 207 -1.84 12.75 -8.66
C ASP A 207 -0.50 11.99 -8.61
N SER A 208 -0.53 10.71 -8.28
CA SER A 208 0.62 9.82 -8.01
C SER A 208 1.56 9.66 -9.20
N SER A 209 1.02 9.55 -10.42
CA SER A 209 1.82 9.32 -11.63
C SER A 209 2.56 10.56 -12.15
N ARG A 210 2.28 11.76 -11.61
CA ARG A 210 2.85 13.03 -12.11
C ARG A 210 4.39 13.02 -12.18
N PRO A 211 5.13 12.59 -11.13
CA PRO A 211 6.60 12.58 -11.20
C PRO A 211 7.11 11.66 -12.31
N SER A 212 6.57 10.44 -12.41
CA SER A 212 6.95 9.46 -13.42
C SER A 212 6.63 9.94 -14.83
N ALA A 213 5.43 10.50 -15.05
CA ALA A 213 5.02 11.04 -16.35
C ALA A 213 5.87 12.26 -16.77
N MET A 214 6.17 13.16 -15.83
CA MET A 214 7.03 14.32 -16.06
C MET A 214 8.43 13.89 -16.48
N GLN A 215 9.01 12.94 -15.73
CA GLN A 215 10.36 12.45 -16.01
C GLN A 215 10.39 11.63 -17.32
N LEU A 216 9.36 10.83 -17.58
CA LEU A 216 9.19 10.11 -18.84
C LEU A 216 9.13 11.06 -20.04
N ALA A 217 8.30 12.11 -19.97
CA ALA A 217 8.17 13.10 -21.03
C ALA A 217 9.49 13.80 -21.32
N LYS A 218 10.18 14.26 -20.26
CA LYS A 218 11.52 14.85 -20.36
C LYS A 218 12.51 13.87 -20.96
N ARG A 219 12.49 12.61 -20.51
CA ARG A 219 13.42 11.59 -20.98
C ARG A 219 13.20 11.30 -22.44
N LEU A 220 11.95 11.22 -22.92
CA LEU A 220 11.56 11.00 -24.33
C LEU A 220 11.67 12.23 -25.24
N ASP A 221 11.93 13.42 -24.70
CA ASP A 221 11.87 14.71 -25.42
C ASP A 221 10.47 15.01 -26.00
N LEU A 222 9.43 14.74 -25.19
CA LEU A 222 8.04 14.98 -25.52
C LEU A 222 7.43 16.06 -24.62
N ALA A 223 6.37 16.71 -25.10
CA ALA A 223 5.62 17.66 -24.30
C ALA A 223 4.91 16.96 -23.12
N TYR A 224 5.06 17.51 -21.92
CA TYR A 224 4.24 17.17 -20.76
C TYR A 224 3.06 18.14 -20.65
N ARG A 225 1.84 17.62 -20.52
CA ARG A 225 0.63 18.43 -20.33
C ARG A 225 -0.28 17.83 -19.28
N GLU A 226 -0.85 18.69 -18.44
CA GLU A 226 -1.97 18.32 -17.58
C GLU A 226 -3.23 18.22 -18.45
N GLY A 227 -3.56 17.01 -18.90
CA GLY A 227 -4.80 16.74 -19.62
C GLY A 227 -5.96 16.36 -18.71
N PHE A 228 -5.67 15.79 -17.54
CA PHE A 228 -6.69 15.44 -16.55
C PHE A 228 -6.53 16.29 -15.29
N ILE A 229 -7.66 16.79 -14.78
CA ILE A 229 -7.74 17.47 -13.49
C ILE A 229 -8.54 16.62 -12.54
N LYS A 230 -7.94 16.28 -11.40
CA LYS A 230 -8.63 15.62 -10.30
C LYS A 230 -9.57 16.58 -9.58
N ASN A 231 -10.83 16.19 -9.47
CA ASN A 231 -11.79 16.90 -8.65
C ASN A 231 -11.45 16.67 -7.18
N ARG A 232 -10.96 17.71 -6.50
CA ARG A 232 -10.55 17.60 -5.09
C ARG A 232 -11.74 17.41 -4.14
N TYR A 233 -12.91 17.91 -4.54
CA TYR A 233 -14.11 17.95 -3.70
C TYR A 233 -15.16 16.99 -4.27
N ILE A 234 -14.99 15.70 -3.96
CA ILE A 234 -15.93 14.64 -4.37
C ILE A 234 -16.68 14.18 -3.12
N GLY A 235 -17.98 14.43 -3.07
CA GLY A 235 -18.83 13.88 -2.01
C GLY A 235 -19.04 12.38 -2.20
N ARG A 236 -19.35 11.65 -1.10
CA ARG A 236 -19.88 10.29 -1.20
C ARG A 236 -21.13 10.32 -2.08
N THR A 237 -21.22 9.45 -3.08
CA THR A 237 -22.41 9.33 -3.93
C THR A 237 -23.56 8.83 -3.05
N PHE A 238 -24.50 9.71 -2.67
CA PHE A 238 -25.70 9.31 -1.94
C PHE A 238 -26.57 8.41 -2.83
N ILE A 239 -27.35 7.52 -2.19
CA ILE A 239 -28.28 6.60 -2.82
C ILE A 239 -29.18 7.39 -3.79
N MET A 240 -28.97 7.18 -5.10
CA MET A 240 -29.74 7.81 -6.17
C MET A 240 -30.61 6.71 -6.81
N PRO A 241 -31.94 6.85 -6.85
CA PRO A 241 -32.81 5.85 -7.45
C PRO A 241 -32.61 5.82 -8.98
N GLY A 242 -32.09 4.71 -9.50
CA GLY A 242 -31.92 4.45 -10.93
C GLY A 242 -30.57 3.82 -11.31
N GLN A 243 -30.61 2.58 -11.84
CA GLN A 243 -29.44 1.84 -12.34
C GLN A 243 -28.61 2.60 -13.40
N ALA A 244 -29.23 3.51 -14.16
CA ALA A 244 -28.58 4.29 -15.22
C ALA A 244 -27.60 5.36 -14.68
N ILE A 245 -27.80 5.87 -13.46
CA ILE A 245 -27.00 6.96 -12.87
C ILE A 245 -25.77 6.41 -12.10
N ARG A 246 -25.72 5.10 -11.84
CA ARG A 246 -24.62 4.44 -11.11
C ARG A 246 -23.35 4.22 -11.95
N ARG A 247 -23.30 4.63 -13.23
CA ARG A 247 -22.22 4.30 -14.19
C ARG A 247 -21.31 5.46 -14.61
N ARG A 248 -21.07 6.47 -13.77
CA ARG A 248 -20.07 7.52 -14.08
C ARG A 248 -19.21 7.91 -12.87
N SER A 249 -18.60 6.92 -12.20
CA SER A 249 -17.78 7.21 -11.01
C SER A 249 -16.46 7.91 -11.35
N VAL A 250 -15.83 7.62 -12.50
CA VAL A 250 -14.54 8.24 -12.84
C VAL A 250 -14.72 9.66 -13.35
N ARG A 251 -15.79 9.98 -14.08
CA ARG A 251 -16.09 11.37 -14.49
C ARG A 251 -16.39 12.30 -13.32
N GLN A 252 -16.82 11.75 -12.18
CA GLN A 252 -16.93 12.53 -10.94
C GLN A 252 -15.56 12.81 -10.32
N LYS A 253 -14.57 11.92 -10.54
CA LYS A 253 -13.22 12.02 -10.00
C LYS A 253 -12.27 12.84 -10.86
N LEU A 254 -12.42 12.78 -12.18
CA LEU A 254 -11.50 13.38 -13.15
C LEU A 254 -12.28 14.17 -14.20
N ASN A 255 -11.70 15.30 -14.63
CA ASN A 255 -12.16 16.09 -15.76
C ASN A 255 -11.08 16.17 -16.83
N ALA A 256 -11.44 15.97 -18.10
CA ALA A 256 -10.53 16.06 -19.23
C ALA A 256 -10.51 17.48 -19.81
N ILE A 257 -9.32 18.04 -20.03
CA ILE A 257 -9.12 19.31 -20.72
C ILE A 257 -9.08 19.02 -22.23
N GLY A 258 -10.23 19.15 -22.90
CA GLY A 258 -10.38 18.73 -24.31
C GLY A 258 -9.32 19.26 -25.29
N MET A 259 -8.84 20.49 -25.07
CA MET A 259 -7.76 21.10 -25.89
C MET A 259 -6.46 20.28 -25.85
N GLU A 260 -6.18 19.58 -24.76
CA GLU A 260 -4.95 18.78 -24.64
C GLU A 260 -5.00 17.46 -25.39
N PHE A 261 -6.20 16.95 -25.71
CA PHE A 261 -6.39 15.68 -26.43
C PHE A 261 -6.72 15.85 -27.91
N LYS A 262 -7.47 16.89 -28.27
CA LYS A 262 -8.07 17.03 -29.61
C LYS A 262 -7.04 16.91 -30.74
N GLY A 263 -7.19 15.86 -31.56
CA GLY A 263 -6.38 15.61 -32.74
C GLY A 263 -4.98 15.06 -32.46
N LYS A 264 -4.64 14.71 -31.21
CA LYS A 264 -3.31 14.23 -30.81
C LYS A 264 -3.30 12.72 -30.53
N ASN A 265 -2.15 12.08 -30.74
CA ASN A 265 -1.82 10.77 -30.19
C ASN A 265 -1.26 10.97 -28.77
N VAL A 266 -2.02 10.58 -27.76
CA VAL A 266 -1.66 10.83 -26.36
C VAL A 266 -1.06 9.59 -25.72
N LEU A 267 -0.02 9.76 -24.91
CA LEU A 267 0.47 8.76 -23.98
C LEU A 267 -0.04 9.10 -22.58
N LEU A 268 -0.98 8.31 -22.08
CA LEU A 268 -1.46 8.39 -20.71
C LEU A 268 -0.52 7.61 -19.80
N VAL A 269 -0.16 8.18 -18.66
CA VAL A 269 0.69 7.52 -17.66
C VAL A 269 -0.07 7.41 -16.36
N ASP A 270 -0.24 6.19 -15.85
CA ASP A 270 -0.80 5.90 -14.53
C ASP A 270 0.24 5.26 -13.62
N ASP A 271 0.01 5.26 -12.31
CA ASP A 271 0.90 4.54 -11.39
C ASP A 271 0.79 3.02 -11.57
N SER A 272 -0.42 2.49 -11.69
CA SER A 272 -0.70 1.06 -11.73
C SER A 272 -2.05 0.75 -12.36
N ILE A 273 -2.24 -0.49 -12.81
CA ILE A 273 -3.53 -1.01 -13.26
C ILE A 273 -3.91 -2.22 -12.43
N VAL A 274 -5.01 -2.12 -11.68
CA VAL A 274 -5.50 -3.18 -10.78
C VAL A 274 -6.71 -3.90 -11.38
N ARG A 275 -7.90 -3.28 -11.36
CA ARG A 275 -9.14 -3.83 -11.94
C ARG A 275 -9.38 -3.42 -13.39
N GLY A 276 -8.64 -2.44 -13.90
CA GLY A 276 -8.77 -1.88 -15.26
C GLY A 276 -10.05 -1.07 -15.56
N THR A 277 -11.08 -1.12 -14.71
CA THR A 277 -12.33 -0.35 -14.90
C THR A 277 -12.08 1.15 -14.95
N THR A 278 -11.24 1.68 -14.06
CA THR A 278 -10.83 3.08 -14.06
C THR A 278 -10.06 3.45 -15.32
N SER A 279 -9.06 2.65 -15.69
CA SER A 279 -8.24 2.86 -16.88
C SER A 279 -9.08 2.87 -18.15
N ARG A 280 -10.08 1.97 -18.26
CA ARG A 280 -11.05 1.94 -19.37
C ARG A 280 -11.86 3.24 -19.47
N GLU A 281 -12.40 3.73 -18.34
CA GLU A 281 -13.13 5.00 -18.32
C GLU A 281 -12.23 6.19 -18.69
N ILE A 282 -10.97 6.19 -18.24
CA ILE A 282 -9.99 7.24 -18.57
C ILE A 282 -9.66 7.24 -20.06
N VAL A 283 -9.38 6.08 -20.65
CA VAL A 283 -9.13 5.95 -22.09
C VAL A 283 -10.34 6.43 -22.89
N GLN A 284 -11.55 6.05 -22.47
CA GLN A 284 -12.78 6.53 -23.08
C GLN A 284 -12.90 8.06 -22.99
N MET A 285 -12.62 8.66 -21.83
CA MET A 285 -12.64 10.11 -21.67
C MET A 285 -11.64 10.82 -22.59
N ALA A 286 -10.44 10.27 -22.78
CA ALA A 286 -9.44 10.82 -23.70
C ALA A 286 -9.93 10.75 -25.17
N ARG A 287 -10.56 9.64 -25.57
CA ARG A 287 -11.16 9.51 -26.91
C ARG A 287 -12.33 10.48 -27.11
N GLU A 288 -13.23 10.61 -26.12
CA GLU A 288 -14.33 11.57 -26.15
C GLU A 288 -13.84 13.04 -26.19
N ALA A 289 -12.69 13.32 -25.57
CA ALA A 289 -12.01 14.62 -25.66
C ALA A 289 -11.33 14.87 -27.01
N GLY A 290 -11.32 13.89 -27.91
CA GLY A 290 -10.87 14.01 -29.29
C GLY A 290 -9.47 13.47 -29.57
N ALA A 291 -8.89 12.64 -28.70
CA ALA A 291 -7.62 11.95 -28.97
C ALA A 291 -7.73 11.05 -30.21
N ARG A 292 -6.70 11.07 -31.08
CA ARG A 292 -6.60 10.25 -32.29
C ARG A 292 -6.20 8.81 -31.94
N LYS A 293 -5.12 8.67 -31.19
CA LYS A 293 -4.68 7.42 -30.55
C LYS A 293 -4.48 7.66 -29.06
N VAL A 294 -4.74 6.64 -28.26
CA VAL A 294 -4.56 6.64 -26.81
C VAL A 294 -3.65 5.47 -26.45
N PHE A 295 -2.39 5.78 -26.20
CA PHE A 295 -1.44 4.84 -25.60
C PHE A 295 -1.53 4.95 -24.09
N PHE A 296 -1.30 3.84 -23.39
CA PHE A 296 -1.37 3.79 -21.94
C PHE A 296 -0.09 3.17 -21.40
N ALA A 297 0.54 3.81 -20.43
CA ALA A 297 1.69 3.29 -19.73
C ALA A 297 1.44 3.23 -18.23
N SER A 298 1.83 2.12 -17.61
CA SER A 298 1.76 1.90 -16.18
C SER A 298 3.18 1.97 -15.61
N ALA A 299 3.41 2.84 -14.63
CA ALA A 299 4.69 2.98 -13.96
C ALA A 299 5.02 1.76 -13.07
N ALA A 300 4.03 0.94 -12.74
CA ALA A 300 4.19 -0.37 -12.12
C ALA A 300 4.10 -1.52 -13.13
N PRO A 301 4.68 -2.70 -12.81
CA PRO A 301 4.37 -3.95 -13.47
C PRO A 301 2.89 -4.34 -13.34
N PRO A 302 2.41 -5.34 -14.10
CA PRO A 302 1.04 -5.80 -14.00
C PRO A 302 0.78 -6.43 -12.61
N VAL A 303 -0.24 -5.95 -11.90
CA VAL A 303 -0.67 -6.53 -10.62
C VAL A 303 -1.43 -7.84 -10.89
N ARG A 304 -0.79 -8.98 -10.59
CA ARG A 304 -1.31 -10.33 -10.92
C ARG A 304 -1.70 -11.14 -9.69
N PHE A 305 -1.27 -10.72 -8.51
CA PHE A 305 -1.50 -11.45 -7.25
C PHE A 305 -2.02 -10.50 -6.16
N PRO A 306 -2.83 -11.00 -5.22
CA PRO A 306 -3.35 -10.20 -4.13
C PRO A 306 -2.25 -9.89 -3.11
N ASN A 307 -2.24 -8.68 -2.55
CA ASN A 307 -1.40 -8.40 -1.39
C ASN A 307 -2.09 -8.91 -0.12
N VAL A 308 -1.34 -9.63 0.71
CA VAL A 308 -1.83 -10.22 1.98
C VAL A 308 -1.07 -9.68 3.20
N TYR A 309 -0.38 -8.56 3.01
CA TYR A 309 0.50 -7.92 4.00
C TYR A 309 -0.02 -6.56 4.48
N GLY A 310 -1.24 -6.17 4.10
CA GLY A 310 -1.92 -4.98 4.61
C GLY A 310 -2.31 -3.95 3.56
N ILE A 311 -1.98 -4.17 2.27
CA ILE A 311 -2.54 -3.37 1.17
C ILE A 311 -3.82 -4.05 0.70
N ASP A 312 -4.94 -3.33 0.71
CA ASP A 312 -6.19 -3.89 0.22
C ASP A 312 -6.16 -4.02 -1.31
N MET A 313 -6.05 -5.26 -1.79
CA MET A 313 -6.12 -5.60 -3.21
C MET A 313 -7.31 -6.52 -3.48
N PRO A 314 -7.95 -6.41 -4.65
CA PRO A 314 -9.08 -7.26 -4.99
C PRO A 314 -8.64 -8.72 -5.18
N THR A 315 -9.62 -9.62 -5.36
CA THR A 315 -9.35 -11.04 -5.64
C THR A 315 -8.67 -11.23 -7.00
N ARG A 316 -8.02 -12.38 -7.23
CA ARG A 316 -7.33 -12.64 -8.50
C ARG A 316 -8.24 -12.56 -9.72
N GLU A 317 -9.50 -12.98 -9.59
CA GLU A 317 -10.49 -12.89 -10.67
C GLU A 317 -10.85 -11.44 -11.04
N GLU A 318 -10.79 -10.53 -10.08
CA GLU A 318 -11.07 -9.10 -10.27
C GLU A 318 -9.85 -8.32 -10.78
N LEU A 319 -8.64 -8.90 -10.68
CA LEU A 319 -7.43 -8.32 -11.25
C LEU A 319 -7.43 -8.50 -12.77
N ILE A 320 -7.29 -7.40 -13.50
CA ILE A 320 -7.35 -7.42 -14.97
C ILE A 320 -6.16 -8.20 -15.57
N ALA A 321 -5.01 -8.19 -14.90
CA ALA A 321 -3.81 -8.85 -15.41
C ALA A 321 -3.75 -10.35 -15.11
N THR A 322 -4.62 -10.91 -14.26
CA THR A 322 -4.58 -12.35 -13.97
C THR A 322 -4.86 -13.18 -15.22
N GLY A 323 -3.89 -14.00 -15.63
CA GLY A 323 -4.01 -14.90 -16.78
C GLY A 323 -4.14 -14.20 -18.14
N ARG A 324 -3.86 -12.88 -18.23
CA ARG A 324 -3.98 -12.10 -19.46
C ARG A 324 -2.64 -11.53 -19.93
N SER A 325 -2.46 -11.44 -21.25
CA SER A 325 -1.35 -10.74 -21.88
C SER A 325 -1.59 -9.23 -21.93
N ASP A 326 -0.53 -8.46 -22.15
CA ASP A 326 -0.61 -6.99 -22.25
C ASP A 326 -1.54 -6.55 -23.39
N ASP A 327 -1.58 -7.29 -24.51
CA ASP A 327 -2.48 -7.02 -25.65
C ASP A 327 -3.96 -7.33 -25.34
N GLU A 328 -4.22 -8.35 -24.53
CA GLU A 328 -5.57 -8.64 -24.04
C GLU A 328 -6.05 -7.53 -23.10
N ILE A 329 -5.18 -7.05 -22.22
CA ILE A 329 -5.50 -5.96 -21.31
C ILE A 329 -5.69 -4.65 -22.07
N ALA A 330 -4.83 -4.34 -23.04
CA ALA A 330 -4.94 -3.16 -23.90
C ALA A 330 -6.32 -3.10 -24.58
N ARG A 331 -6.76 -4.22 -25.15
CA ARG A 331 -8.10 -4.35 -25.76
C ARG A 331 -9.22 -4.18 -24.75
N GLU A 332 -9.11 -4.77 -23.56
CA GLU A 332 -10.13 -4.65 -22.51
C GLU A 332 -10.30 -3.20 -22.02
N ILE A 333 -9.20 -2.45 -21.87
CA ILE A 333 -9.26 -1.03 -21.49
C ILE A 333 -9.49 -0.09 -22.67
N GLY A 334 -9.44 -0.59 -23.91
CA GLY A 334 -9.64 0.17 -25.14
C GLY A 334 -8.46 1.06 -25.55
N ALA A 335 -7.25 0.78 -25.06
CA ALA A 335 -6.03 1.49 -25.45
C ALA A 335 -5.49 0.97 -26.80
N ASP A 336 -4.84 1.85 -27.57
CA ASP A 336 -4.18 1.47 -28.83
C ASP A 336 -2.87 0.69 -28.60
N GLN A 337 -2.19 0.96 -27.48
CA GLN A 337 -1.05 0.20 -26.98
C GLN A 337 -1.03 0.31 -25.46
N LEU A 338 -0.68 -0.77 -24.77
CA LEU A 338 -0.41 -0.79 -23.34
C LEU A 338 1.07 -1.12 -23.09
N ILE A 339 1.69 -0.42 -22.16
CA ILE A 339 3.10 -0.58 -21.79
C ILE A 339 3.19 -0.64 -20.27
N TYR A 340 3.52 -1.80 -19.71
CA TYR A 340 3.83 -1.92 -18.29
C TYR A 340 5.32 -1.69 -18.03
N GLN A 341 5.65 -1.24 -16.82
CA GLN A 341 7.02 -1.28 -16.32
C GLN A 341 7.50 -2.73 -16.15
N GLU A 342 8.80 -2.98 -16.32
CA GLU A 342 9.43 -4.28 -16.00
C GLU A 342 9.67 -4.39 -14.49
N LEU A 343 9.44 -5.56 -13.89
CA LEU A 343 9.59 -5.72 -12.44
C LEU A 343 11.05 -5.51 -12.01
N GLU A 344 11.99 -6.02 -12.79
CA GLU A 344 13.42 -5.87 -12.59
C GLU A 344 13.82 -4.40 -12.65
N ALA A 345 13.29 -3.65 -13.63
CA ALA A 345 13.53 -2.22 -13.74
C ALA A 345 12.95 -1.46 -12.54
N LEU A 346 11.75 -1.79 -12.07
CA LEU A 346 11.17 -1.18 -10.86
C LEU A 346 12.04 -1.46 -9.61
N ILE A 347 12.55 -2.68 -9.46
CA ILE A 347 13.45 -3.03 -8.36
C ILE A 347 14.75 -2.21 -8.46
N GLU A 348 15.35 -2.13 -9.65
CA GLU A 348 16.55 -1.33 -9.90
C GLU A 348 16.32 0.16 -9.64
N ASP A 349 15.17 0.70 -10.04
CA ASP A 349 14.80 2.10 -9.82
C ASP A 349 14.79 2.43 -8.31
N VAL A 350 14.14 1.58 -7.50
CA VAL A 350 14.07 1.75 -6.05
C VAL A 350 15.44 1.53 -5.41
N GLN A 351 16.16 0.48 -5.81
CA GLN A 351 17.48 0.14 -5.28
C GLN A 351 18.55 1.19 -5.62
N SER A 352 18.42 1.89 -6.74
CA SER A 352 19.37 2.93 -7.17
C SER A 352 19.45 4.10 -6.17
N VAL A 353 18.36 4.37 -5.46
CA VAL A 353 18.27 5.44 -4.44
C VAL A 353 18.95 5.01 -3.14
N ASN A 354 18.82 3.75 -2.73
CA ASN A 354 19.57 3.18 -1.60
C ASN A 354 20.06 1.75 -1.92
N PRO A 355 21.31 1.60 -2.41
CA PRO A 355 21.86 0.29 -2.79
C PRO A 355 22.00 -0.71 -1.64
N ARG A 356 21.86 -0.26 -0.38
CA ARG A 356 21.90 -1.15 0.79
C ARG A 356 20.65 -2.01 0.92
N VAL A 357 19.54 -1.63 0.29
CA VAL A 357 18.31 -2.43 0.22
C VAL A 357 18.42 -3.34 -1.00
N THR A 358 18.61 -4.63 -0.78
CA THR A 358 18.87 -5.61 -1.86
C THR A 358 17.66 -6.43 -2.27
N SER A 359 16.58 -6.36 -1.49
CA SER A 359 15.39 -7.19 -1.66
C SER A 359 14.15 -6.37 -1.36
N PHE A 360 13.03 -6.72 -1.99
CA PHE A 360 11.75 -6.04 -1.83
C PHE A 360 10.61 -7.05 -1.75
N GLU A 361 9.55 -6.70 -1.03
CA GLU A 361 8.30 -7.45 -1.06
C GLU A 361 7.56 -7.06 -2.35
N THR A 362 7.49 -8.01 -3.30
CA THR A 362 6.97 -7.81 -4.66
C THR A 362 5.82 -8.77 -5.00
N SER A 363 5.22 -9.41 -4.00
CA SER A 363 4.30 -10.54 -4.19
C SER A 363 3.14 -10.22 -5.12
N CYS A 364 2.60 -8.99 -5.07
CA CYS A 364 1.52 -8.54 -5.96
C CYS A 364 1.88 -8.59 -7.46
N PHE A 365 3.18 -8.58 -7.79
CA PHE A 365 3.70 -8.69 -9.15
C PHE A 365 4.27 -10.09 -9.44
N SER A 366 5.09 -10.61 -8.53
CA SER A 366 5.89 -11.84 -8.74
C SER A 366 5.19 -13.12 -8.26
N GLY A 367 4.20 -13.01 -7.38
CA GLY A 367 3.57 -14.15 -6.70
C GLY A 367 4.47 -14.80 -5.63
N ILE A 368 5.64 -14.21 -5.34
CA ILE A 368 6.59 -14.70 -4.34
C ILE A 368 6.34 -13.95 -3.02
N TYR A 369 5.80 -14.66 -2.04
CA TYR A 369 5.49 -14.13 -0.72
C TYR A 369 6.61 -14.47 0.26
N VAL A 370 7.27 -13.43 0.79
CA VAL A 370 8.52 -13.57 1.56
C VAL A 370 8.35 -14.33 2.89
N THR A 371 7.15 -14.37 3.45
CA THR A 371 6.87 -15.08 4.72
C THR A 371 6.85 -16.60 4.58
N GLY A 372 6.79 -17.13 3.35
CA GLY A 372 6.88 -18.56 3.05
C GLY A 372 5.67 -19.41 3.47
N ASP A 373 4.61 -18.79 4.00
CA ASP A 373 3.39 -19.44 4.49
C ASP A 373 2.13 -19.14 3.64
N VAL A 374 2.28 -18.33 2.59
CA VAL A 374 1.19 -17.99 1.67
C VAL A 374 1.11 -19.07 0.59
N THR A 375 0.18 -20.00 0.76
CA THR A 375 -0.10 -21.07 -0.22
C THR A 375 -1.29 -20.71 -1.11
N GLN A 376 -1.51 -21.51 -2.15
CA GLN A 376 -2.68 -21.38 -3.01
C GLN A 376 -3.98 -21.53 -2.20
N GLU A 377 -4.03 -22.49 -1.29
CA GLU A 377 -5.17 -22.74 -0.41
C GLU A 377 -5.47 -21.55 0.52
N TYR A 378 -4.41 -20.90 1.03
CA TYR A 378 -4.57 -19.69 1.83
C TYR A 378 -5.21 -18.56 1.00
N LEU A 379 -4.70 -18.34 -0.22
CA LEU A 379 -5.24 -17.31 -1.12
C LEU A 379 -6.71 -17.58 -1.48
N ASP A 380 -7.05 -18.84 -1.79
CA ASP A 380 -8.42 -19.25 -2.07
C ASP A 380 -9.34 -19.00 -0.86
N GLY A 381 -8.84 -19.25 0.35
CA GLY A 381 -9.55 -18.96 1.60
C GLY A 381 -9.83 -17.47 1.80
N VAL A 382 -8.83 -16.61 1.61
CA VAL A 382 -8.98 -15.15 1.70
C VAL A 382 -9.97 -14.63 0.66
N GLU A 383 -9.91 -15.14 -0.57
CA GLU A 383 -10.84 -14.76 -1.64
C GLU A 383 -12.28 -15.18 -1.31
N ALA A 384 -12.48 -16.38 -0.75
CA ALA A 384 -13.80 -16.85 -0.32
C ALA A 384 -14.39 -15.96 0.80
N GLN A 385 -13.58 -15.63 1.82
CA GLN A 385 -14.01 -14.75 2.92
C GLN A 385 -14.43 -13.36 2.40
N ARG A 386 -13.68 -12.79 1.45
CA ARG A 386 -14.02 -11.50 0.82
C ARG A 386 -15.33 -11.55 0.05
N ARG A 387 -15.57 -12.63 -0.72
CA ARG A 387 -16.83 -12.82 -1.47
C ARG A 387 -18.03 -12.89 -0.53
N ASP A 388 -17.90 -13.61 0.57
CA ASP A 388 -19.00 -13.77 1.52
C ASP A 388 -19.22 -12.50 2.34
N GLY A 389 -18.16 -11.77 2.71
CA GLY A 389 -18.26 -10.45 3.31
C GLY A 389 -18.97 -9.44 2.39
N ASN A 390 -18.65 -9.44 1.09
CA ASN A 390 -19.32 -8.59 0.11
C ASN A 390 -20.80 -8.96 -0.06
N LYS A 391 -21.14 -10.26 -0.11
CA LYS A 391 -22.54 -10.72 -0.13
C LYS A 391 -23.30 -10.27 1.12
N GLN A 392 -22.70 -10.41 2.30
CA GLN A 392 -23.31 -9.96 3.56
C GLN A 392 -23.50 -8.44 3.59
N ALA A 393 -22.53 -7.67 3.09
CA ALA A 393 -22.66 -6.21 2.97
C ALA A 393 -23.74 -5.80 1.95
N GLU A 394 -23.85 -6.49 0.81
CA GLU A 394 -24.92 -6.29 -0.18
C GLU A 394 -26.29 -6.65 0.40
N LEU A 395 -26.40 -7.74 1.16
CA LEU A 395 -27.61 -8.17 1.86
C LEU A 395 -28.01 -7.17 2.97
N ALA A 396 -27.04 -6.65 3.73
CA ALA A 396 -27.28 -5.63 4.75
C ALA A 396 -27.72 -4.29 4.13
N ALA A 397 -27.11 -3.89 3.00
CA ALA A 397 -27.52 -2.71 2.25
C ALA A 397 -28.95 -2.84 1.70
N THR A 398 -29.34 -4.03 1.21
CA THR A 398 -30.71 -4.29 0.74
C THR A 398 -31.72 -4.41 1.89
N GLN A 399 -31.33 -4.89 3.07
CA GLN A 399 -32.20 -4.89 4.26
C GLN A 399 -32.46 -3.48 4.83
N LEU A 400 -31.46 -2.59 4.78
CA LEU A 400 -31.64 -1.17 5.12
C LEU A 400 -32.61 -0.46 4.16
N ASP A 401 -32.60 -0.84 2.87
CA ASP A 401 -33.53 -0.33 1.85
C ASP A 401 -34.98 -0.81 2.05
N LEU A 402 -35.22 -1.90 2.79
CA LEU A 402 -36.54 -2.49 3.03
C LEU A 402 -37.26 -1.95 4.29
N ASN A 403 -36.60 -1.12 5.11
CA ASN A 403 -37.19 -0.57 6.35
C ASN A 403 -37.92 0.78 6.18
N LEU A 404 -38.36 1.11 4.95
CA LEU A 404 -39.29 2.22 4.72
C LEU A 404 -40.68 1.66 4.36
N GLU A 405 -41.63 1.95 5.24
CA GLU A 405 -43.08 1.67 5.23
C GLU A 405 -43.55 0.49 6.10
N VAL A 406 -43.52 0.71 7.42
CA VAL A 406 -44.71 0.42 8.24
C VAL A 406 -45.19 1.75 8.79
N VAL A 407 -46.26 2.27 8.19
CA VAL A 407 -47.09 3.32 8.78
C VAL A 407 -48.53 2.80 8.71
N ASP A 408 -49.19 2.85 9.87
CA ASP A 408 -50.56 2.39 10.16
C ASP A 408 -51.63 2.80 9.13
#